data_AF-F9XJT5-F1
#
_entry.id   AF-F9XJT5-F1
#
_cell.length_a   1.000
_cell.length_b   1.000
_cell.length_c   1.000
_cell.angle_alpha   90.00
_cell.angle_beta   90.00
_cell.angle_gamma   90.00
#
_symmetry.space_group_name_H-M   'P 1'
#
loop_
_entity.id
_entity.type
_entity.pdbx_description
1 polymer ?
#
loop_
_entity_poly.entity_id
_entity_poly.type
_entity_poly.pdbx_seq_one_letter_code
_entity_poly.pdbx_strand_id
1 'polypeptide(L)'
;YALPPRKLADELLALYFDNNHIFYPWTHSASFRKQYETLWDTSSAFPSDQASVDVGLGGNNCPFNIYVCALNAMFALGCQFSDYPPSDKDSASATFCERINGLLHFDLLDSGSIACVQALLLFGMYLQCTNSPERCWNIIGLAYRMAVGLGLQSSIAPDDATPLEMAMRWRVWHACVQMD
;
A
#
# COMPACT_ATOMS: atom_id res chain seq x y z
N TYR A 1 8.06 -7.85 12.31
CA TYR A 1 6.68 -7.71 11.81
C TYR A 1 5.77 -8.67 12.57
N ALA A 2 4.52 -8.28 12.83
CA ALA A 2 3.51 -9.12 13.47
C ALA A 2 2.18 -9.00 12.69
N LEU A 3 1.53 -10.12 12.43
CA LEU A 3 0.18 -10.20 11.87
C LEU A 3 -0.85 -10.27 13.02
N PRO A 4 -2.04 -9.65 12.88
CA PRO A 4 -3.16 -10.00 13.73
C PRO A 4 -3.61 -11.46 13.45
N PRO A 5 -4.47 -12.05 14.29
CA PRO A 5 -5.06 -13.37 13.99
C PRO A 5 -5.65 -13.41 12.58
N ARG A 6 -5.42 -14.49 11.82
CA ARG A 6 -5.79 -14.58 10.38
C ARG A 6 -7.23 -14.15 10.11
N LYS A 7 -8.19 -14.59 10.94
CA LYS A 7 -9.60 -14.18 10.82
C LYS A 7 -9.78 -12.66 10.85
N LEU A 8 -9.12 -11.97 11.79
CA LEU A 8 -9.17 -10.51 11.88
C LEU A 8 -8.45 -9.84 10.71
N ALA A 9 -7.31 -10.41 10.28
CA ALA A 9 -6.58 -9.92 9.12
C ALA A 9 -7.44 -10.00 7.83
N ASP A 10 -8.09 -11.13 7.60
CA ASP A 10 -8.97 -11.37 6.44
C ASP A 10 -10.16 -10.39 6.46
N GLU A 11 -10.78 -10.20 7.62
CA GLU A 11 -11.91 -9.27 7.82
C GLU A 11 -11.51 -7.82 7.53
N LEU A 12 -10.43 -7.33 8.15
CA LEU A 12 -9.97 -5.96 7.95
C LEU A 12 -9.52 -5.70 6.50
N LEU A 13 -8.85 -6.66 5.88
CA LEU A 13 -8.45 -6.54 4.49
C LEU A 13 -9.65 -6.53 3.55
N ALA A 14 -10.66 -7.36 3.81
CA ALA A 14 -11.91 -7.35 3.06
C ALA A 14 -12.62 -5.99 3.19
N LEU A 15 -12.77 -5.47 4.42
CA LEU A 15 -13.36 -4.16 4.67
C LEU A 15 -12.65 -3.04 3.90
N TYR A 16 -11.31 -3.05 3.83
CA TYR A 16 -10.56 -2.09 3.01
C TYR A 16 -10.91 -2.21 1.51
N PHE A 17 -10.92 -3.42 0.97
CA PHE A 17 -11.18 -3.62 -0.46
C PHE A 17 -12.64 -3.31 -0.84
N ASP A 18 -13.58 -3.56 0.06
CA ASP A 18 -15.00 -3.35 -0.16
C ASP A 18 -15.45 -1.90 0.07
N ASN A 19 -14.60 -1.07 0.68
CA ASN A 19 -14.91 0.35 0.95
C ASN A 19 -13.92 1.31 0.29
N ASN A 20 -12.65 1.33 0.73
CA ASN A 20 -11.67 2.28 0.24
C ASN A 20 -11.26 2.02 -1.21
N HIS A 21 -10.96 0.76 -1.55
CA HIS A 21 -10.38 0.42 -2.84
C HIS A 21 -11.30 0.72 -4.03
N ILE A 22 -12.62 0.71 -3.81
CA ILE A 22 -13.62 1.03 -4.84
C ILE A 22 -13.42 2.45 -5.36
N PHE A 23 -13.14 3.40 -4.46
CA PHE A 23 -12.94 4.81 -4.81
C PHE A 23 -11.48 5.14 -5.10
N TYR A 24 -10.56 4.40 -4.47
CA TYR A 24 -9.12 4.66 -4.49
C TYR A 24 -8.35 3.37 -4.88
N PRO A 25 -8.48 2.90 -6.14
CA PRO A 25 -7.98 1.57 -6.54
C PRO A 25 -6.46 1.53 -6.73
N TRP A 26 -5.65 2.22 -5.93
CA TRP A 26 -4.23 2.52 -6.18
C TRP A 26 -3.30 1.30 -6.30
N THR A 27 -3.77 0.12 -5.91
CA THR A 27 -3.05 -1.16 -5.99
C THR A 27 -3.70 -2.13 -6.97
N HIS A 28 -2.95 -3.13 -7.45
CA HIS A 28 -3.55 -4.24 -8.17
C HIS A 28 -4.07 -5.29 -7.19
N SER A 29 -5.40 -5.35 -7.00
CA SER A 29 -6.04 -6.17 -5.97
C SER A 29 -5.68 -7.66 -6.05
N ALA A 30 -5.65 -8.24 -7.25
CA ALA A 30 -5.32 -9.64 -7.45
C ALA A 30 -3.88 -9.97 -7.03
N SER A 31 -2.90 -9.14 -7.42
CA SER A 31 -1.50 -9.32 -7.03
C SER A 31 -1.31 -9.12 -5.53
N PHE A 32 -1.95 -8.10 -4.95
CA PHE A 32 -1.87 -7.83 -3.52
C PHE A 32 -2.42 -9.00 -2.70
N ARG A 33 -3.61 -9.50 -3.05
CA ARG A 33 -4.24 -10.63 -2.37
C ARG A 33 -3.46 -11.93 -2.54
N LYS A 34 -2.91 -12.18 -3.74
CA LYS A 34 -2.02 -13.33 -3.97
C LYS A 34 -0.82 -13.29 -3.02
N GLN A 35 -0.15 -12.15 -2.88
CA GLN A 35 0.97 -11.99 -1.94
C GLN A 35 0.52 -12.12 -0.48
N TYR A 36 -0.69 -11.66 -0.14
CA TYR A 36 -1.25 -11.79 1.21
C TYR A 36 -1.43 -13.26 1.62
N GLU A 37 -1.96 -14.11 0.73
CA GLU A 37 -2.12 -15.54 1.02
C GLU A 37 -0.78 -16.22 1.32
N THR A 38 0.28 -15.83 0.60
CA THR A 38 1.63 -16.40 0.86
C THR A 38 2.18 -16.11 2.25
N LEU A 39 1.64 -15.11 2.97
CA LEU A 39 2.05 -14.82 4.35
C LEU A 39 1.61 -15.92 5.33
N TRP A 40 0.60 -16.72 4.96
CA TRP A 40 0.03 -17.77 5.80
C TRP A 40 0.55 -19.16 5.45
N ASP A 41 1.10 -19.32 4.25
CA ASP A 41 1.62 -20.59 3.76
C ASP A 41 3.08 -20.77 4.21
N THR A 42 3.31 -21.67 5.16
CA THR A 42 4.67 -21.97 5.66
C THR A 42 5.50 -22.81 4.68
N SER A 43 4.92 -23.27 3.57
CA SER A 43 5.47 -24.36 2.73
C SER A 43 5.63 -24.05 1.23
N SER A 44 5.27 -22.85 0.75
CA SER A 44 5.42 -22.54 -0.67
C SER A 44 6.78 -21.89 -0.95
N ALA A 45 7.68 -22.67 -1.57
CA ALA A 45 8.78 -22.10 -2.34
C ALA A 45 8.19 -21.13 -3.38
N PHE A 46 8.70 -19.90 -3.42
CA PHE A 46 8.25 -18.88 -4.36
C PHE A 46 8.33 -19.42 -5.79
N PRO A 47 7.23 -19.48 -6.55
CA PRO A 47 7.30 -19.81 -7.97
C PRO A 47 8.08 -18.68 -8.66
N SER A 48 9.33 -18.95 -9.03
CA SER A 48 10.29 -17.96 -9.53
C SER A 48 10.15 -17.67 -11.02
N ASP A 49 9.01 -17.95 -11.64
CA ASP A 49 8.94 -18.14 -13.11
C ASP A 49 7.73 -17.49 -13.79
N GLN A 50 7.19 -16.41 -13.23
CA GLN A 50 6.27 -15.53 -13.95
C GLN A 50 6.99 -14.23 -14.29
N ALA A 51 6.91 -13.82 -15.57
CA ALA A 51 7.38 -12.53 -16.05
C ALA A 51 7.07 -11.44 -15.01
N SER A 52 8.11 -10.76 -14.54
CA SER A 52 8.06 -9.87 -13.39
C SER A 52 7.32 -8.58 -13.76
N VAL A 53 6.00 -8.61 -13.71
CA VAL A 53 5.16 -7.43 -13.91
C VAL A 53 5.29 -6.51 -12.70
N ASP A 54 5.81 -5.29 -12.90
CA ASP A 54 5.92 -4.28 -11.85
C ASP A 54 4.60 -3.53 -11.62
N VAL A 55 3.72 -4.16 -10.84
CA VAL A 55 2.48 -3.54 -10.36
C VAL A 55 2.66 -2.74 -9.06
N GLY A 56 3.90 -2.61 -8.57
CA GLY A 56 4.19 -2.14 -7.22
C GLY A 56 3.84 -3.18 -6.14
N LEU A 57 2.96 -2.83 -5.21
CA LEU A 57 2.52 -3.72 -4.12
C LEU A 57 1.83 -4.98 -4.67
N GLY A 58 2.30 -6.16 -4.27
CA GLY A 58 1.87 -7.44 -4.85
C GLY A 58 2.74 -7.93 -6.01
N GLY A 59 3.64 -7.08 -6.54
CA GLY A 59 4.58 -7.44 -7.60
C GLY A 59 5.85 -8.11 -7.09
N ASN A 60 6.58 -8.78 -7.98
CA ASN A 60 7.77 -9.55 -7.63
C ASN A 60 8.93 -8.69 -7.08
N ASN A 61 8.98 -7.42 -7.47
CA ASN A 61 10.03 -6.48 -7.05
C ASN A 61 9.65 -5.68 -5.79
N CYS A 62 8.50 -5.98 -5.16
CA CYS A 62 8.07 -5.27 -3.97
C CYS A 62 8.87 -5.71 -2.74
N PRO A 63 9.63 -4.82 -2.09
CA PRO A 63 10.33 -5.18 -0.86
C PRO A 63 9.34 -5.56 0.24
N PHE A 64 9.65 -6.62 0.99
CA PHE A 64 8.73 -7.19 1.99
C PHE A 64 8.30 -6.17 3.05
N ASN A 65 9.20 -5.31 3.52
CA ASN A 65 8.89 -4.24 4.48
C ASN A 65 7.88 -3.23 3.92
N ILE A 66 7.98 -2.88 2.64
CA ILE A 66 7.05 -1.96 1.96
C ILE A 66 5.67 -2.59 1.81
N TYR A 67 5.64 -3.86 1.41
CA TYR A 67 4.39 -4.62 1.36
C TYR A 67 3.70 -4.66 2.72
N VAL A 68 4.46 -4.96 3.77
CA VAL A 68 3.97 -4.99 5.14
C VAL A 68 3.51 -3.61 5.64
N CYS A 69 4.21 -2.52 5.30
CA CYS A 69 3.76 -1.15 5.57
C CYS A 69 2.36 -0.92 4.99
N ALA A 70 2.19 -1.21 3.70
CA ALA A 70 0.92 -1.04 3.02
C ALA A 70 -0.17 -1.93 3.61
N LEU A 71 0.14 -3.17 3.98
CA LEU A 71 -0.81 -4.07 4.61
C LEU A 71 -1.31 -3.55 5.96
N ASN A 72 -0.41 -3.01 6.80
CA ASN A 72 -0.83 -2.36 8.04
C ASN A 72 -1.68 -1.10 7.78
N ALA A 73 -1.38 -0.33 6.72
CA ALA A 73 -2.22 0.80 6.34
C ALA A 73 -3.62 0.35 5.90
N MET A 74 -3.72 -0.73 5.11
CA MET A 74 -5.00 -1.33 4.72
C MET A 74 -5.78 -1.85 5.93
N PHE A 75 -5.12 -2.49 6.91
CA PHE A 75 -5.78 -2.89 8.15
C PHE A 75 -6.28 -1.70 8.95
N ALA A 76 -5.47 -0.65 9.08
CA ALA A 76 -5.85 0.58 9.79
C ALA A 76 -7.05 1.28 9.14
N LEU A 77 -7.10 1.30 7.80
CA LEU A 77 -8.25 1.78 7.03
C LEU A 77 -9.46 0.86 7.21
N GLY A 78 -9.26 -0.46 7.17
CA GLY A 78 -10.31 -1.46 7.43
C GLY A 78 -10.98 -1.28 8.79
N CYS A 79 -10.20 -0.94 9.84
CA CYS A 79 -10.76 -0.62 11.16
C CYS A 79 -11.80 0.50 11.11
N GLN A 80 -11.61 1.53 10.27
CA GLN A 80 -12.53 2.66 10.15
C GLN A 80 -13.93 2.22 9.67
N PHE A 81 -14.00 1.18 8.83
CA PHE A 81 -15.23 0.62 8.27
C PHE A 81 -15.78 -0.59 9.03
N SER A 82 -15.13 -1.04 10.09
CA SER A 82 -15.63 -2.13 10.95
C SER A 82 -16.85 -1.73 11.77
N ASP A 83 -17.54 -2.69 12.38
CA ASP A 83 -18.65 -2.44 13.30
C ASP A 83 -18.20 -2.21 14.75
N TYR A 84 -16.90 -2.12 15.00
CA TYR A 84 -16.37 -1.93 16.36
C TYR A 84 -16.74 -0.54 16.94
N PRO A 85 -16.83 -0.41 18.27
CA PRO A 85 -16.96 0.89 18.92
C PRO A 85 -15.83 1.84 18.50
N PRO A 86 -16.07 3.18 18.46
CA PRO A 86 -15.05 4.15 18.05
C PRO A 86 -13.72 4.04 18.80
N SER A 87 -13.75 3.80 20.11
CA SER A 87 -12.54 3.61 20.92
C SER A 87 -11.68 2.43 20.47
N ASP A 88 -12.34 1.34 20.06
CA ASP A 88 -11.67 0.10 19.69
C ASP A 88 -11.09 0.22 18.28
N LYS A 89 -11.79 0.94 17.39
CA LYS A 89 -11.27 1.33 16.06
C LYS A 89 -10.00 2.14 16.20
N ASP A 90 -10.02 3.19 17.03
CA ASP A 90 -8.89 4.08 17.25
C ASP A 90 -7.68 3.34 17.84
N SER A 91 -7.92 2.47 18.83
CA SER A 91 -6.85 1.66 19.44
C SER A 91 -6.24 0.66 18.46
N ALA A 92 -7.08 -0.04 17.69
CA ALA A 92 -6.62 -1.01 16.69
C ALA A 92 -5.85 -0.33 15.54
N SER A 93 -6.37 0.78 15.01
CA SER A 93 -5.71 1.51 13.93
C SER A 93 -4.40 2.17 14.39
N ALA A 94 -4.34 2.66 15.64
CA ALA A 94 -3.11 3.15 16.25
C ALA A 94 -2.02 2.06 16.33
N THR A 95 -2.39 0.83 16.69
CA THR A 95 -1.45 -0.32 16.71
C THR A 95 -0.85 -0.57 15.33
N PHE A 96 -1.66 -0.52 14.26
CA PHE A 96 -1.16 -0.67 12.90
C PHE A 96 -0.30 0.53 12.47
N CYS A 97 -0.67 1.75 12.88
CA CYS A 97 0.15 2.95 12.65
C CYS A 97 1.54 2.83 13.30
N GLU A 98 1.62 2.37 14.54
CA GLU A 98 2.92 2.14 15.22
C GLU A 98 3.79 1.14 14.45
N ARG A 99 3.20 0.07 13.92
CA ARG A 99 3.91 -0.90 13.07
C ARG A 99 4.45 -0.26 11.80
N ILE A 100 3.66 0.59 11.13
CA ILE A 100 4.10 1.34 9.94
C ILE A 100 5.29 2.24 10.31
N ASN A 101 5.22 2.94 11.45
CA ASN A 101 6.29 3.82 11.92
C ASN A 101 7.60 3.06 12.17
N GLY A 102 7.51 1.85 12.70
CA GLY A 102 8.66 0.96 12.89
C GLY A 102 9.17 0.29 11.62
N LEU A 103 8.54 0.51 10.45
CA LEU A 103 8.94 -0.05 9.16
C LEU A 103 9.38 1.01 8.15
N LEU A 104 8.88 2.25 8.29
CA LEU A 104 9.33 3.42 7.53
C LEU A 104 10.73 3.85 8.00
N HIS A 105 11.77 3.28 7.39
CA HIS A 105 13.17 3.64 7.62
C HIS A 105 13.67 4.60 6.53
N PHE A 106 14.79 5.30 6.78
CA PHE A 106 15.38 6.22 5.81
C PHE A 106 15.74 5.58 4.47
N ASP A 107 16.03 4.27 4.45
CA ASP A 107 16.34 3.51 3.23
C ASP A 107 15.23 3.58 2.15
N LEU A 108 13.99 3.92 2.54
CA LEU A 108 12.89 4.22 1.60
C LEU A 108 13.19 5.42 0.68
N LEU A 109 14.07 6.32 1.10
CA LEU A 109 14.45 7.53 0.36
C LEU A 109 15.56 7.25 -0.65
N ASP A 110 16.34 6.18 -0.45
CA ASP A 110 17.50 5.85 -1.30
C ASP A 110 17.09 5.15 -2.60
N SER A 111 15.92 4.50 -2.63
CA SER A 111 15.39 3.85 -3.82
C SER A 111 13.86 3.99 -3.93
N GLY A 112 13.41 4.93 -4.77
CA GLY A 112 12.01 5.08 -5.09
C GLY A 112 11.47 3.88 -5.88
N SER A 113 10.26 3.43 -5.59
CA SER A 113 9.55 2.40 -6.35
C SER A 113 8.05 2.67 -6.38
N ILE A 114 7.33 2.09 -7.35
CA ILE A 114 5.86 2.19 -7.41
C ILE A 114 5.23 1.67 -6.11
N ALA A 115 5.78 0.59 -5.55
CA ALA A 115 5.34 0.02 -4.28
C ALA A 115 5.48 1.02 -3.12
N CYS A 116 6.60 1.76 -3.06
CA CYS A 116 6.82 2.79 -2.05
C CYS A 116 5.80 3.92 -2.19
N VAL A 117 5.54 4.40 -3.40
CA VAL A 117 4.53 5.46 -3.65
C VAL A 117 3.14 4.98 -3.21
N GLN A 118 2.74 3.76 -3.59
CA GLN A 118 1.44 3.20 -3.18
C GLN A 118 1.34 3.03 -1.65
N ALA A 119 2.39 2.54 -0.99
CA ALA A 119 2.41 2.40 0.47
C ALA A 119 2.28 3.75 1.18
N LEU A 120 2.98 4.78 0.70
CA LEU A 120 2.88 6.15 1.22
C LEU A 120 1.50 6.75 0.99
N LEU A 121 0.89 6.54 -0.18
CA LEU A 121 -0.48 7.01 -0.45
C LEU A 121 -1.50 6.36 0.48
N LEU A 122 -1.42 5.03 0.67
CA LEU A 122 -2.30 4.31 1.60
C LEU A 122 -2.12 4.80 3.04
N PHE A 123 -0.88 5.04 3.46
CA PHE A 123 -0.61 5.58 4.78
C PHE A 123 -1.09 7.03 4.93
N GLY A 124 -0.91 7.87 3.90
CA GLY A 124 -1.45 9.22 3.85
C GLY A 124 -2.98 9.23 3.96
N MET A 125 -3.66 8.33 3.24
CA MET A 125 -5.11 8.15 3.35
C MET A 125 -5.55 7.79 4.77
N TYR A 126 -4.83 6.89 5.44
CA TYR A 126 -5.10 6.62 6.86
C TYR A 126 -4.88 7.85 7.73
N LEU A 127 -3.80 8.61 7.50
CA LEU A 127 -3.50 9.80 8.30
C LEU A 127 -4.57 10.90 8.15
N GLN A 128 -5.25 11.00 7.00
CA GLN A 128 -6.41 11.89 6.82
C GLN A 128 -7.56 11.60 7.79
N CYS A 129 -7.67 10.35 8.25
CA CYS A 129 -8.67 9.94 9.26
C CYS A 129 -8.21 10.20 10.70
N THR A 130 -7.03 10.78 10.92
CA THR A 130 -6.44 11.00 12.25
C THR A 130 -6.12 12.46 12.50
N ASN A 131 -5.84 12.82 13.76
CA ASN A 131 -5.44 14.18 14.15
C ASN A 131 -3.96 14.48 13.85
N SER A 132 -3.45 14.09 12.68
CA SER A 132 -2.05 14.28 12.27
C SER A 132 -1.91 14.91 10.88
N PRO A 133 -2.48 16.12 10.64
CA PRO A 133 -2.50 16.76 9.33
C PRO A 133 -1.12 17.08 8.77
N GLU A 134 -0.18 17.56 9.60
CA GLU A 134 1.20 17.85 9.16
C GLU A 134 1.91 16.58 8.68
N ARG A 135 1.69 15.47 9.38
CA ARG A 135 2.26 14.18 9.01
C ARG A 135 1.67 13.67 7.70
N CYS A 136 0.35 13.79 7.56
CA CYS A 136 -0.36 13.46 6.32
C CYS A 136 0.23 14.24 5.14
N TRP A 137 0.35 15.57 5.28
CA TRP A 137 0.90 16.45 4.24
C TRP A 137 2.33 16.07 3.84
N ASN A 138 3.20 15.79 4.82
CA ASN A 138 4.57 15.37 4.55
C ASN A 138 4.66 14.01 3.82
N ILE A 139 3.83 13.04 4.21
CA ILE A 139 3.79 11.70 3.60
C ILE A 139 3.26 11.77 2.16
N ILE A 140 2.19 12.54 1.92
CA ILE A 140 1.64 12.74 0.57
C ILE A 140 2.66 13.46 -0.31
N GLY A 141 3.27 14.55 0.17
CA GLY A 141 4.30 15.27 -0.57
C GLY A 141 5.52 14.41 -0.89
N LEU A 142 5.90 13.48 0.00
CA LEU A 142 6.95 12.50 -0.28
C LEU A 142 6.54 11.52 -1.38
N ALA A 143 5.31 10.99 -1.33
CA ALA A 143 4.77 10.12 -2.37
C ALA A 143 4.77 10.82 -3.74
N TYR A 144 4.32 12.07 -3.78
CA TYR A 144 4.30 12.89 -4.99
C TYR A 144 5.71 13.10 -5.57
N ARG A 145 6.69 13.53 -4.75
CA ARG A 145 8.08 13.72 -5.20
C ARG A 145 8.70 12.42 -5.71
N MET A 146 8.41 11.30 -5.06
CA MET A 146 8.89 9.99 -5.50
C MET A 146 8.25 9.58 -6.84
N ALA A 147 6.94 9.83 -7.02
CA ALA A 147 6.26 9.59 -8.30
C ALA A 147 6.86 10.43 -9.44
N VAL A 148 7.18 11.71 -9.16
CA VAL A 148 7.86 12.60 -10.12
C VAL A 148 9.26 12.09 -10.47
N GLY A 149 10.04 11.67 -9.47
CA GLY A 149 11.38 11.12 -9.65
C GLY A 149 11.40 9.82 -10.47
N LEU A 150 10.32 9.02 -10.37
CA LEU A 150 10.11 7.81 -11.16
C LEU A 150 9.57 8.08 -12.58
N GLY A 151 9.24 9.33 -12.90
CA GLY A 151 8.67 9.71 -14.19
C GLY A 151 7.25 9.19 -14.41
N LEU A 152 6.46 8.96 -13.35
CA LEU A 152 5.09 8.44 -13.48
C LEU A 152 4.13 9.41 -14.20
N GLN A 153 4.47 10.70 -14.19
CA GLN A 153 3.78 11.77 -14.93
C GLN A 153 3.99 11.70 -16.45
N SER A 154 5.01 10.97 -16.91
CA SER A 154 5.33 10.88 -18.33
C SER A 154 4.34 9.96 -19.03
N SER A 155 3.80 10.41 -20.17
CA SER A 155 3.02 9.56 -21.07
C SER A 155 3.89 8.61 -21.89
N ILE A 156 5.22 8.77 -21.85
CA ILE A 156 6.18 7.90 -22.54
C ILE A 156 6.35 6.62 -21.71
N ALA A 157 5.82 5.52 -22.23
CA ALA A 157 6.04 4.20 -21.66
C ALA A 157 7.50 3.76 -21.82
N PRO A 158 8.10 3.07 -20.84
CA PRO A 158 9.28 2.25 -21.10
C PRO A 158 8.98 1.26 -22.25
N ASP A 159 9.94 1.05 -23.15
CA ASP A 159 9.75 0.29 -24.40
C ASP A 159 9.24 -1.15 -24.16
N ASP A 160 9.53 -1.73 -22.98
CA ASP A 160 9.18 -3.11 -22.62
C ASP A 160 8.01 -3.24 -21.63
N ALA A 161 7.33 -2.15 -21.29
CA ALA A 161 6.28 -2.18 -20.27
C ALA A 161 4.97 -2.79 -20.79
N THR A 162 4.43 -3.72 -20.02
CA THR A 162 3.14 -4.35 -20.25
C THR A 162 1.98 -3.35 -20.07
N PRO A 163 0.81 -3.61 -20.68
CA PRO A 163 -0.39 -2.79 -20.46
C PRO A 163 -0.80 -2.66 -18.99
N LEU A 164 -0.56 -3.70 -18.19
CA LEU A 164 -0.87 -3.70 -16.75
C LEU A 164 0.08 -2.77 -15.97
N GLU A 165 1.38 -2.79 -16.26
CA GLU A 165 2.35 -1.85 -15.68
C GLU A 165 2.01 -0.41 -16.03
N MET A 166 1.64 -0.15 -17.29
CA MET A 166 1.18 1.17 -17.71
C MET A 166 -0.05 1.62 -16.94
N ALA A 167 -1.07 0.76 -16.85
CA ALA A 167 -2.28 1.08 -16.09
C ALA A 167 -1.97 1.39 -14.62
N MET A 168 -1.06 0.64 -13.98
CA MET A 168 -0.64 0.90 -12.60
C MET A 168 0.12 2.21 -12.46
N ARG A 169 1.08 2.50 -13.34
CA ARG A 169 1.83 3.77 -13.32
C ARG A 169 0.91 4.97 -13.45
N TRP A 170 -0.01 4.95 -14.41
CA TRP A 170 -1.01 6.00 -14.58
C TRP A 170 -1.90 6.15 -13.36
N ARG A 171 -2.39 5.03 -12.80
CA ARG A 171 -3.24 5.05 -11.62
C ARG A 171 -2.54 5.64 -10.40
N VAL A 172 -1.27 5.28 -10.18
CA VAL A 172 -0.46 5.78 -9.06
C VAL A 172 -0.13 7.26 -9.24
N TRP A 173 0.18 7.71 -10.46
CA TRP A 173 0.34 9.14 -10.74
C TRP A 173 -0.92 9.94 -10.43
N HIS A 174 -2.08 9.50 -10.94
CA HIS A 174 -3.35 10.18 -10.65
C HIS A 174 -3.73 10.12 -9.18
N ALA A 175 -3.37 9.07 -8.46
CA ALA A 175 -3.54 8.99 -7.02
C ALA A 175 -2.71 10.06 -6.28
N CYS A 176 -1.47 10.30 -6.70
CA CYS A 176 -0.67 11.39 -6.16
C CYS A 176 -1.33 12.76 -6.43
N VAL A 177 -1.79 13.02 -7.65
CA VAL A 177 -2.48 14.27 -8.00
C VAL A 177 -3.82 14.44 -7.26
N GLN A 178 -4.51 13.34 -6.94
CA GLN A 178 -5.75 13.37 -6.18
C GLN A 178 -5.54 13.71 -4.70
N MET A 179 -4.38 13.35 -4.15
CA MET A 179 -4.08 13.48 -2.72
C MET A 179 -3.31 14.76 -2.37
N ASP A 180 -2.58 15.36 -3.33
CA ASP A 180 -1.91 16.66 -3.22
C ASP A 180 -2.91 17.83 -3.20
#